data_AF-R6HSJ2-F1
#
_entry.id   AF-R6HSJ2-F1
#
_cell.length_a   1.000
_cell.length_b   1.000
_cell.length_c   1.000
_cell.angle_alpha   90.00
_cell.angle_beta   90.00
_cell.angle_gamma   90.00
#
_symmetry.space_group_name_H-M   'P 1'
#
loop_
_entity.id
_entity.type
_entity.pdbx_description
1 polymer ?
#
loop_
_entity_poly.entity_id
_entity_poly.type
_entity_poly.pdbx_seq_one_letter_code
_entity_poly.pdbx_strand_id
1 'polypeptide(L)'
;MYCRYCGQQLPDDSAFCSKCGKKVQHDGNIAAEPVKQAAPPAEKVEHCRLELVEIDSPWSLFGNTRNKFQAVTDDGQVIYQSEKFKVSGFSYDGPEEVSKKYRDLVEKAVLTLAVDGWKKLPGCRRRWFELDFERKIKD
;
A
#
# COMPACT_ATOMS: atom_id res chain seq x y z
N MET A 1 22.33 32.72 -19.80
CA MET A 1 22.19 33.00 -18.33
C MET A 1 23.05 32.05 -17.47
N TYR A 2 23.10 32.17 -16.12
CA TYR A 2 23.82 31.22 -15.24
C TYR A 2 22.89 30.57 -14.21
N CYS A 3 23.12 29.28 -13.89
CA CYS A 3 22.35 28.56 -12.89
C CYS A 3 22.65 29.11 -11.49
N ARG A 4 21.63 29.61 -10.78
CA ARG A 4 21.77 30.11 -9.41
C ARG A 4 22.17 29.05 -8.37
N TYR A 5 22.07 27.77 -8.72
CA TYR A 5 22.37 26.67 -7.79
C TYR A 5 23.78 26.09 -7.95
N CYS A 6 24.36 26.15 -9.14
CA CYS A 6 25.66 25.50 -9.40
C CYS A 6 26.63 26.35 -10.24
N GLY A 7 26.22 27.55 -10.68
CA GLY A 7 27.06 28.46 -11.46
C GLY A 7 27.29 28.06 -12.91
N GLN A 8 26.68 26.98 -13.40
CA GLN A 8 26.81 26.55 -14.80
C GLN A 8 26.21 27.61 -15.75
N GLN A 9 26.90 27.90 -16.85
CA GLN A 9 26.32 28.70 -17.94
C GLN A 9 25.21 27.91 -18.64
N LEU A 10 24.04 28.52 -18.73
CA LEU A 10 22.83 27.95 -19.30
C LEU A 10 22.51 28.66 -20.63
N PRO A 11 22.14 27.90 -21.67
CA PRO A 11 21.50 28.44 -22.87
C PRO A 11 20.21 29.20 -22.52
N ASP A 12 19.89 30.23 -23.30
CA ASP A 12 18.76 31.14 -23.06
C ASP A 12 17.36 30.52 -23.23
N ASP A 13 17.25 29.25 -23.64
CA ASP A 13 15.98 28.50 -23.70
C ASP A 13 15.96 27.27 -22.77
N SER A 14 16.92 27.16 -21.83
CA SER A 14 17.02 25.98 -20.97
C SER A 14 16.07 26.04 -19.78
N ALA A 15 15.00 25.23 -19.82
CA ALA A 15 14.07 25.06 -18.69
C ALA A 15 14.72 24.38 -17.45
N PHE A 16 15.81 23.65 -17.63
CA PHE A 16 16.51 22.90 -16.58
C PHE A 16 18.03 23.01 -16.75
N CYS A 17 18.76 22.95 -15.65
CA CYS A 17 20.22 22.92 -15.69
C CYS A 17 20.75 21.53 -16.03
N SER A 18 21.48 21.40 -17.14
CA SER A 18 22.10 20.13 -17.57
C SER A 18 23.13 19.57 -16.59
N LYS A 19 23.65 20.39 -15.67
CA LYS A 19 24.67 19.95 -14.68
C LYS A 19 24.08 19.53 -13.34
N CYS A 20 23.04 20.22 -12.84
CA CYS A 20 22.47 19.93 -11.51
C CYS A 20 21.01 19.48 -11.53
N GLY A 21 20.37 19.45 -12.70
CA GLY A 21 18.98 19.02 -12.89
C GLY A 21 17.92 19.98 -12.37
N LYS A 22 18.29 21.09 -11.72
CA LYS A 22 17.32 22.04 -11.16
C LYS A 22 16.69 22.91 -12.25
N LYS A 23 15.39 23.18 -12.08
CA LYS A 23 14.62 24.09 -12.94
C LYS A 23 15.20 25.49 -12.92
N VAL A 24 15.22 26.10 -14.09
CA VAL A 24 15.69 27.46 -14.31
C VAL A 24 14.44 28.33 -14.37
N GLN A 25 14.32 29.29 -13.44
CA GLN A 25 13.20 30.23 -13.45
C GLN A 25 13.46 31.28 -14.53
N HIS A 26 12.62 31.32 -15.57
CA HIS A 26 12.60 32.40 -16.55
C HIS A 26 11.56 33.42 -16.09
N ASP A 27 12.03 34.57 -15.59
CA ASP A 27 11.20 35.74 -15.30
C ASP A 27 10.71 36.33 -16.64
N GLY A 28 9.63 35.77 -17.20
CA GLY A 28 9.17 36.21 -18.51
C GLY A 28 7.90 35.62 -19.09
N ASN A 29 7.09 34.86 -18.34
CA ASN A 29 5.71 34.59 -18.78
C ASN A 29 4.79 34.22 -17.61
N ILE A 30 3.84 35.11 -17.31
CA ILE A 30 2.65 34.81 -16.53
C ILE A 30 1.69 34.08 -17.48
N ALA A 31 1.55 32.77 -17.34
CA ALA A 31 0.34 32.04 -17.68
C ALA A 31 0.40 30.62 -17.11
N ALA A 32 -0.68 30.27 -16.41
CA ALA A 32 -1.03 28.98 -15.82
C ALA A 32 -0.28 28.59 -14.54
N GLU A 33 -0.91 28.92 -13.42
CA GLU A 33 -1.03 27.97 -12.31
C GLU A 33 -1.27 26.55 -12.89
N PRO A 34 -0.68 25.49 -12.33
CA PRO A 34 -1.09 24.15 -12.71
C PRO A 34 -2.60 24.07 -12.44
N VAL A 35 -3.39 23.94 -13.50
CA VAL A 35 -4.82 23.69 -13.42
C VAL A 35 -4.98 22.53 -12.45
N LYS A 36 -5.50 22.84 -11.26
CA LYS A 36 -6.14 21.84 -10.41
C LYS A 36 -7.23 21.25 -11.29
N GLN A 37 -6.92 20.14 -11.95
CA GLN A 37 -7.94 19.26 -12.46
C GLN A 37 -8.74 18.88 -11.21
N ALA A 38 -9.91 19.49 -11.06
CA ALA A 38 -10.92 18.98 -10.15
C ALA A 38 -11.13 17.54 -10.60
N ALA A 39 -10.67 16.60 -9.78
CA ALA A 39 -10.98 15.20 -9.94
C ALA A 39 -12.51 15.07 -10.09
N PRO A 40 -13.01 14.13 -10.89
CA PRO A 40 -14.43 13.78 -10.91
C PRO A 40 -14.92 13.63 -9.46
N PRO A 41 -16.19 13.97 -9.13
CA PRO A 41 -16.68 13.94 -7.76
C PRO A 41 -16.28 12.60 -7.15
N ALA A 42 -15.40 12.67 -6.15
CA ALA A 42 -14.73 11.50 -5.61
C ALA A 42 -15.81 10.62 -4.99
N GLU A 43 -16.23 9.61 -5.76
CA GLU A 43 -16.95 8.45 -5.23
C GLU A 43 -16.07 7.96 -4.08
N LYS A 44 -16.57 8.04 -2.84
CA LYS A 44 -15.76 7.75 -1.65
C LYS A 44 -15.42 6.26 -1.69
N VAL A 45 -14.22 5.95 -2.15
CA VAL A 45 -13.68 4.59 -2.15
C VAL A 45 -12.95 4.39 -0.84
N GLU A 46 -13.34 3.35 -0.13
CA GLU A 46 -12.65 2.85 1.05
C GLU A 46 -11.70 1.73 0.65
N HIS A 47 -10.55 1.66 1.31
CA HIS A 47 -9.60 0.57 1.14
C HIS A 47 -9.38 -0.19 2.44
N CYS A 48 -9.10 -1.48 2.31
CA CYS A 48 -8.62 -2.30 3.41
C CYS A 48 -7.53 -3.26 2.96
N ARG A 49 -6.73 -3.72 3.91
CA ARG A 49 -5.65 -4.68 3.67
C ARG A 49 -5.78 -5.89 4.59
N LEU A 50 -5.62 -7.08 4.02
CA LEU A 50 -5.41 -8.31 4.78
C LEU A 50 -3.93 -8.43 5.18
N GLU A 51 -3.66 -8.57 6.47
CA GLU A 51 -2.32 -8.66 7.04
C GLU A 51 -2.22 -9.80 8.07
N LEU A 52 -0.99 -10.23 8.35
CA LEU A 52 -0.68 -11.20 9.39
C LEU A 52 -0.32 -10.46 10.69
N VAL A 53 -0.98 -10.80 11.78
CA VAL A 53 -0.71 -10.22 13.11
C VAL A 53 -0.33 -11.29 14.10
N GLU A 54 0.81 -11.08 14.75
CA GLU A 54 1.25 -11.85 15.91
C GLU A 54 0.46 -11.43 17.15
N ILE A 55 -0.07 -12.41 17.87
CA ILE A 55 -0.90 -12.23 19.06
C ILE A 55 -0.08 -12.44 20.32
N ASP A 56 0.60 -13.58 20.38
CA ASP A 56 1.43 -13.96 21.51
C ASP A 56 2.56 -14.89 21.06
N SER A 57 3.67 -14.84 21.81
CA SER A 57 4.86 -15.65 21.59
C SER A 57 5.21 -16.44 22.86
N PRO A 58 4.37 -17.40 23.26
CA PRO A 58 4.43 -18.06 24.56
C PRO A 58 5.69 -18.94 24.73
N TRP A 59 6.40 -19.24 23.64
CA TRP A 59 7.64 -20.02 23.62
C TRP A 59 8.63 -19.44 22.60
N SER A 60 8.97 -18.14 22.74
CA SER A 60 9.86 -17.41 21.81
C SER A 60 11.22 -18.09 21.58
N LEU A 61 11.70 -18.91 22.53
CA LEU A 61 12.94 -19.69 22.41
C LEU A 61 12.90 -20.76 21.30
N PHE A 62 11.72 -21.21 20.90
CA PHE A 62 11.54 -22.18 19.81
C PHE A 62 10.92 -21.53 18.56
N GLY A 63 10.82 -20.20 18.55
CA GLY A 63 10.27 -19.42 17.45
C GLY A 63 8.76 -19.55 17.24
N ASN A 64 8.04 -20.39 17.97
CA ASN A 64 6.61 -20.58 17.67
C ASN A 64 5.78 -19.38 18.10
N THR A 65 5.16 -18.70 17.13
CA THR A 65 4.30 -17.53 17.37
C THR A 65 2.85 -17.85 17.04
N ARG A 66 1.91 -17.32 17.83
CA ARG A 66 0.49 -17.40 17.51
C ARG A 66 0.09 -16.19 16.69
N ASN A 67 -0.50 -16.45 15.54
CA ASN A 67 -0.87 -15.43 14.57
C ASN A 67 -2.35 -15.55 14.20
N LYS A 68 -2.85 -14.50 13.56
CA LYS A 68 -4.11 -14.48 12.82
C LYS A 68 -3.94 -13.63 11.58
N PHE A 69 -4.79 -13.85 10.58
CA PHE A 69 -5.01 -12.86 9.54
C PHE A 69 -6.06 -11.86 10.02
N GLN A 70 -5.87 -10.58 9.70
CA GLN A 70 -6.88 -9.56 9.93
C GLN A 70 -6.97 -8.61 8.74
N ALA A 71 -8.17 -8.12 8.44
CA ALA A 71 -8.35 -7.05 7.48
C ALA A 71 -8.53 -5.72 8.22
N VAL A 72 -7.73 -4.72 7.84
CA VAL A 72 -7.72 -3.39 8.47
C VAL A 72 -7.96 -2.32 7.42
N THR A 73 -8.86 -1.39 7.69
CA THR A 73 -9.09 -0.21 6.83
C THR A 73 -7.96 0.80 6.93
N ASP A 74 -7.90 1.75 6.00
CA ASP A 74 -6.92 2.84 6.05
C ASP A 74 -7.01 3.68 7.33
N ASP A 75 -8.19 3.76 7.95
CA ASP A 75 -8.42 4.44 9.24
C ASP A 75 -8.05 3.58 10.46
N GLY A 76 -7.51 2.38 10.26
CA GLY A 76 -7.08 1.46 11.32
C GLY A 76 -8.20 0.61 11.91
N GLN A 77 -9.40 0.61 11.33
CA GLN A 77 -10.51 -0.23 11.80
C GLN A 77 -10.31 -1.68 11.37
N VAL A 78 -10.34 -2.61 12.33
CA VAL A 78 -10.30 -4.04 12.02
C VAL A 78 -11.69 -4.54 11.65
N ILE A 79 -11.87 -4.99 10.41
CA ILE A 79 -13.17 -5.40 9.84
C ILE A 79 -13.29 -6.91 9.63
N TYR A 80 -12.18 -7.65 9.71
CA TYR A 80 -12.17 -9.11 9.66
C TYR A 80 -11.03 -9.67 10.50
N GLN A 81 -11.25 -10.83 11.13
CA GLN A 81 -10.22 -11.61 11.81
C GLN A 81 -10.41 -13.11 11.57
N SER A 82 -9.34 -13.82 11.25
CA SER A 82 -9.35 -15.27 11.12
C SER A 82 -9.24 -15.96 12.48
N GLU A 83 -9.44 -17.28 12.47
CA GLU A 83 -9.03 -18.15 13.57
C GLU A 83 -7.52 -18.04 13.82
N LYS A 84 -7.11 -18.27 15.07
CA LYS A 84 -5.70 -18.20 15.49
C LYS A 84 -4.96 -19.46 15.04
N PHE A 85 -3.72 -19.31 14.58
CA PHE A 85 -2.87 -20.42 14.18
C PHE A 85 -1.42 -20.21 14.62
N LYS A 86 -0.68 -21.31 14.74
CA LYS A 86 0.75 -21.27 15.02
C LYS A 86 1.52 -21.11 13.71
N VAL A 87 2.55 -20.26 13.73
CA VAL A 87 3.58 -20.17 12.70
C VAL A 87 4.90 -20.52 13.37
N SER A 88 5.70 -21.38 12.74
CA SER A 88 7.03 -21.69 13.23
C SER A 88 7.97 -20.53 12.94
N GLY A 89 8.67 -20.00 13.94
CA GLY A 89 9.52 -18.80 13.82
C GLY A 89 10.80 -18.98 13.02
N PHE A 90 11.00 -20.15 12.41
CA PHE A 90 12.00 -20.32 11.37
C PHE A 90 11.56 -19.77 10.01
N SER A 91 10.29 -19.38 9.83
CA SER A 91 9.82 -18.77 8.58
C SER A 91 9.89 -17.24 8.65
N TYR A 92 10.93 -16.68 8.02
CA TYR A 92 11.08 -15.23 7.86
C TYR A 92 9.94 -14.62 7.02
N ASP A 93 9.45 -15.37 6.03
CA ASP A 93 8.39 -14.94 5.11
C ASP A 93 6.97 -15.22 5.64
N GLY A 94 6.84 -15.84 6.82
CA GLY A 94 5.56 -16.16 7.45
C GLY A 94 4.92 -17.46 6.94
N PRO A 95 3.57 -17.55 6.86
CA PRO A 95 2.89 -18.76 6.41
C PRO A 95 3.15 -19.09 4.94
N GLU A 96 3.51 -20.34 4.65
CA GLU A 96 3.82 -20.81 3.30
C GLU A 96 2.57 -20.94 2.41
N GLU A 97 2.65 -20.50 1.16
CA GLU A 97 1.53 -20.57 0.20
C GLU A 97 1.10 -22.00 -0.12
N VAL A 98 2.03 -22.96 -0.11
CA VAL A 98 1.72 -24.37 -0.39
C VAL A 98 0.83 -25.01 0.67
N SER A 99 0.80 -24.48 1.89
CA SER A 99 0.00 -24.99 2.99
C SER A 99 -1.49 -24.77 2.73
N LYS A 100 -2.25 -25.87 2.59
CA LYS A 100 -3.70 -25.82 2.44
C LYS A 100 -4.37 -25.05 3.58
N LYS A 101 -3.92 -25.27 4.82
CA LYS A 101 -4.46 -24.60 6.01
C LYS A 101 -4.43 -23.07 5.87
N TYR A 102 -3.32 -22.50 5.42
CA TYR A 102 -3.21 -21.04 5.30
C TYR A 102 -4.00 -20.52 4.11
N ARG A 103 -4.01 -21.25 2.99
CA ARG A 103 -4.83 -20.91 1.82
C ARG A 103 -6.31 -20.86 2.16
N ASP A 104 -6.82 -21.86 2.86
CA ASP A 104 -8.23 -21.92 3.26
C ASP A 104 -8.61 -20.72 4.17
N LEU A 105 -7.71 -20.26 5.06
CA LEU A 105 -7.94 -19.08 5.91
C LEU A 105 -7.96 -17.78 5.10
N VAL A 106 -7.07 -17.63 4.13
CA VAL A 106 -7.01 -16.45 3.25
C VAL A 106 -8.21 -16.43 2.30
N GLU A 107 -8.58 -17.58 1.74
CA GLU A 107 -9.76 -17.71 0.88
C GLU A 107 -11.05 -17.37 1.64
N LYS A 108 -11.20 -17.89 2.86
CA LYS A 108 -12.31 -17.52 3.76
C LYS A 108 -12.35 -16.01 4.02
N ALA A 109 -11.20 -15.37 4.21
CA ALA A 109 -11.12 -13.91 4.38
C ALA A 109 -11.61 -13.17 3.12
N VAL A 110 -11.12 -13.57 1.94
CA VAL A 110 -11.52 -12.99 0.65
C VAL A 110 -13.02 -13.15 0.42
N LEU A 111 -13.58 -14.33 0.66
CA LEU A 111 -15.01 -14.60 0.51
C LEU A 111 -15.86 -13.77 1.49
N THR A 112 -15.43 -13.67 2.75
CA THR A 112 -16.14 -12.87 3.76
C THR A 112 -16.15 -11.39 3.38
N LEU A 113 -14.98 -10.85 3.01
CA LEU A 113 -14.85 -9.46 2.57
C LEU A 113 -15.70 -9.19 1.30
N ALA A 114 -15.74 -10.14 0.36
CA ALA A 114 -16.56 -10.03 -0.84
C ALA A 114 -18.07 -9.98 -0.53
N VAL A 115 -18.54 -10.74 0.45
CA VAL A 115 -19.94 -10.67 0.95
C VAL A 115 -20.24 -9.28 1.52
N ASP A 116 -19.28 -8.67 2.20
CA ASP A 116 -19.37 -7.32 2.76
C ASP A 116 -19.17 -6.19 1.71
N GLY A 117 -19.10 -6.54 0.43
CA GLY A 117 -18.98 -5.59 -0.68
C GLY A 117 -17.55 -5.14 -1.01
N TRP A 118 -16.54 -5.75 -0.40
CA TRP A 118 -15.13 -5.47 -0.71
C TRP A 118 -14.68 -6.24 -1.94
N LYS A 119 -14.13 -5.51 -2.90
CA LYS A 119 -13.55 -6.07 -4.11
C LYS A 119 -12.04 -6.22 -3.94
N LYS A 120 -11.54 -7.44 -4.09
CA LYS A 120 -10.09 -7.71 -4.08
C LYS A 120 -9.41 -7.05 -5.29
N LEU A 121 -8.31 -6.34 -5.04
CA LEU A 121 -7.45 -5.78 -6.07
C LEU A 121 -6.53 -6.85 -6.67
N PRO A 122 -6.11 -6.72 -7.94
CA PRO A 122 -5.24 -7.69 -8.58
C PRO A 122 -3.85 -7.73 -7.91
N GLY A 123 -3.31 -8.93 -7.76
CA GLY A 123 -1.99 -9.17 -7.17
C GLY A 123 -1.99 -9.39 -5.66
N CYS A 124 -0.79 -9.33 -5.10
CA CYS A 124 -0.51 -9.31 -3.66
C CYS A 124 0.65 -8.33 -3.44
N ARG A 125 0.89 -7.93 -2.18
CA ARG A 125 2.03 -7.07 -1.83
C ARG A 125 3.32 -7.88 -1.77
N ARG A 126 4.01 -7.87 -0.62
CA ARG A 126 5.28 -8.59 -0.47
C ARG A 126 5.03 -10.08 -0.26
N ARG A 127 3.98 -10.42 0.48
CA ARG A 127 3.62 -11.80 0.83
C ARG A 127 2.31 -12.17 0.15
N TRP A 128 2.15 -13.43 -0.24
CA TRP A 128 1.00 -13.92 -1.01
C TRP A 128 -0.36 -13.68 -0.31
N PHE A 129 -0.36 -13.63 1.02
CA PHE A 129 -1.55 -13.37 1.84
C PHE A 129 -1.81 -11.88 2.10
N GLU A 130 -0.88 -10.98 1.72
CA GLU A 130 -1.07 -9.53 1.84
C GLU A 130 -1.86 -9.03 0.63
N LEU A 131 -3.18 -8.98 0.80
CA LEU A 131 -4.14 -8.63 -0.23
C LEU A 131 -4.76 -7.27 0.07
N ASP A 132 -4.90 -6.42 -0.95
CA ASP A 132 -5.61 -5.15 -0.85
C ASP A 132 -7.02 -5.28 -1.45
N PHE A 133 -7.96 -4.53 -0.89
CA PHE A 133 -9.36 -4.50 -1.31
C PHE A 133 -9.85 -3.06 -1.39
N GLU A 134 -10.89 -2.85 -2.19
CA GLU A 134 -11.59 -1.58 -2.32
C GLU A 134 -13.11 -1.80 -2.19
N ARG A 135 -13.82 -0.85 -1.62
CA ARG A 135 -15.29 -0.78 -1.72
C ARG A 135 -15.74 0.64 -1.98
N LYS A 136 -16.85 0.77 -2.71
CA LYS A 136 -17.51 2.06 -2.95
C LYS A 136 -18.51 2.31 -1.83
N ILE A 137 -18.37 3.43 -1.13
CA ILE A 137 -19.37 3.89 -0.18
C ILE A 137 -20.38 4.72 -0.97
N LYS A 138 -21.66 4.36 -0.86
CA LYS A 138 -22.75 5.24 -1.28
C LYS A 138 -23.07 6.15 -0.10
N ASP A 139 -23.00 7.47 -0.29
CA ASP A 139 -23.53 8.47 0.65
C ASP A 139 -25.03 8.24 0.90
#